data_AF-A0A960YDJ7-F1
#
_entry.id   AF-A0A960YDJ7-F1
#
_cell.length_a   1.000
_cell.length_b   1.000
_cell.length_c   1.000
_cell.angle_alpha   90.00
_cell.angle_beta   90.00
_cell.angle_gamma   90.00
#
_symmetry.space_group_name_H-M   'P 1'
#
loop_
_entity.id
_entity.type
_entity.pdbx_description
1 polymer ?
#
loop_
_entity_poly.entity_id
_entity_poly.type
_entity_poly.pdbx_seq_one_letter_code
_entity_poly.pdbx_strand_id
1 'polypeptide(L)'
;MDKKNLLLSETKFLPEEEEIYLNSPRQDTINFIKALWHAFTNLLARVQSVDGKYYYTYTLFELFSGRNLQIVSLVNRRAMLRMAKGNTPGYLKQVLDTAQKASVDEKGNISAHILHTASLALLNDDDSTIIEFVDLENREGLPAHLLPFIRPFMKTATGLAITTGKQVLGILWGVSAFRLNREERKELTERLSSVHKAISTILEVENSAGSEPRDIARTIENIDIYSRYEKVFSIDIPYSTCPPRTVVGYSYRYACKFRTDTNFVIPTRKGFAVSLKRYLPEKPANKNTILLMIPGFFCNRGLMSILAREMAFRYRYTTFTMDLRGRSKCTMPESSREDWNVDDYIMEDFPITLDWLKTQYPNARFAIIGHRMRGMIPRLYTG
;
A
#
# COMPACT_ATOMS: atom_id res chain seq x y z
N MET A 1 16.23 -32.88 -50.34
CA MET A 1 17.09 -31.97 -49.56
C MET A 1 16.20 -31.24 -48.57
N ASP A 2 16.44 -31.51 -47.30
CA ASP A 2 15.50 -31.35 -46.19
C ASP A 2 15.14 -29.92 -45.86
N LYS A 3 13.83 -29.65 -45.74
CA LYS A 3 13.30 -28.55 -44.95
C LYS A 3 13.57 -28.87 -43.48
N LYS A 4 14.69 -28.37 -42.94
CA LYS A 4 14.89 -28.32 -41.49
C LYS A 4 13.75 -27.49 -40.89
N ASN A 5 12.85 -28.17 -40.20
CA ASN A 5 11.91 -27.55 -39.29
C ASN A 5 12.71 -26.71 -38.29
N LEU A 6 12.65 -25.38 -38.43
CA LEU A 6 13.00 -24.43 -37.39
C LEU A 6 11.95 -24.59 -36.29
N LEU A 7 12.18 -25.55 -35.39
CA LEU A 7 11.59 -25.53 -34.06
C LEU A 7 12.12 -24.25 -33.40
N LEU A 8 11.27 -23.24 -33.29
CA LEU A 8 11.47 -22.12 -32.36
C LEU A 8 11.66 -22.76 -30.98
N SER A 9 12.90 -22.77 -30.48
CA SER A 9 13.18 -23.28 -29.15
C SER A 9 12.45 -22.40 -28.15
N GLU A 10 11.73 -23.02 -27.20
CA GLU A 10 11.16 -22.36 -26.00
C GLU A 10 12.25 -21.84 -25.04
N THR A 11 13.48 -21.64 -25.53
CA THR A 11 14.52 -20.93 -24.79
C THR A 11 14.08 -19.48 -24.65
N LYS A 12 13.76 -19.07 -23.42
CA LYS A 12 13.55 -17.67 -23.06
C LYS A 12 14.69 -16.83 -23.67
N PHE A 13 14.33 -15.85 -24.49
CA PHE A 13 15.29 -14.89 -25.01
C PHE A 13 15.84 -14.08 -23.83
N LEU A 14 17.11 -14.29 -23.52
CA LEU A 14 17.87 -13.58 -22.49
C LEU A 14 18.95 -12.78 -23.24
N PRO A 15 18.64 -11.56 -23.70
CA PRO A 15 19.66 -10.71 -24.32
C PRO A 15 20.74 -10.37 -23.30
N GLU A 16 21.96 -10.12 -23.78
CA GLU A 16 23.06 -9.60 -22.94
C GLU A 16 22.62 -8.30 -22.25
N GLU A 17 23.07 -8.03 -21.01
CA GLU A 17 22.62 -6.88 -20.22
C GLU A 17 22.76 -5.54 -20.98
N GLU A 18 23.80 -5.46 -21.81
CA GLU A 18 24.18 -4.30 -22.63
C GLU A 18 23.19 -4.05 -23.80
N GLU A 19 22.39 -5.03 -24.18
CA GLU A 19 21.41 -4.95 -25.28
C GLU A 19 19.97 -4.64 -24.81
N ILE A 20 19.74 -4.61 -23.49
CA ILE A 20 18.42 -4.32 -22.92
C ILE A 20 18.20 -2.80 -22.90
N TYR A 21 17.42 -2.31 -23.86
CA TYR A 21 17.01 -0.91 -23.88
C TYR A 21 16.04 -0.60 -22.74
N LEU A 22 16.52 0.11 -21.73
CA LEU A 22 15.69 0.66 -20.66
C LEU A 22 14.88 1.84 -21.19
N ASN A 23 13.58 1.63 -21.42
CA ASN A 23 12.67 2.71 -21.77
C ASN A 23 12.44 3.62 -20.58
N SER A 24 12.92 4.86 -20.67
CA SER A 24 12.64 5.87 -19.65
C SER A 24 11.14 6.07 -19.44
N PRO A 25 10.68 6.29 -18.20
CA PRO A 25 9.31 6.68 -17.93
C PRO A 25 8.92 7.91 -18.74
N ARG A 26 7.67 7.98 -19.19
CA ARG A 26 7.17 9.18 -19.89
C ARG A 26 7.22 10.38 -18.94
N GLN A 27 7.45 11.58 -19.48
CA GLN A 27 7.54 12.80 -18.66
C GLN A 27 6.26 13.05 -17.85
N ASP A 28 5.10 12.76 -18.42
CA ASP A 28 3.81 12.89 -17.72
C ASP A 28 3.72 11.94 -16.51
N THR A 29 4.22 10.71 -16.66
CA THR A 29 4.33 9.73 -15.58
C THR A 29 5.29 10.23 -14.50
N ILE A 30 6.44 10.80 -14.87
CA ILE A 30 7.37 11.39 -13.90
C ILE A 30 6.70 12.54 -13.13
N ASN A 31 5.99 13.43 -13.83
CA ASN A 31 5.29 14.56 -13.22
C ASN A 31 4.20 14.09 -12.24
N PHE A 32 3.45 13.06 -12.60
CA PHE A 32 2.45 12.42 -11.75
C PHE A 32 3.07 11.83 -10.48
N ILE A 33 4.11 11.00 -10.62
CA ILE A 33 4.67 10.27 -9.47
C ILE A 33 5.54 11.19 -8.59
N LYS A 34 6.03 12.33 -9.10
CA LYS A 34 6.75 13.33 -8.28
C LYS A 34 5.97 13.74 -7.03
N ALA A 35 4.65 13.82 -7.11
CA ALA A 35 3.78 14.10 -5.97
C ALA A 35 3.60 12.90 -5.00
N LEU A 36 4.03 11.70 -5.40
CA LEU A 36 3.78 10.42 -4.72
C LEU A 36 5.05 9.78 -4.13
N TRP A 37 6.27 10.12 -4.57
CA TRP A 37 7.49 9.42 -4.15
C TRP A 37 7.72 9.38 -2.64
N HIS A 38 7.26 10.39 -1.90
CA HIS A 38 7.30 10.37 -0.43
C HIS A 38 6.39 9.30 0.19
N ALA A 39 5.26 8.98 -0.45
CA ALA A 39 4.37 7.94 0.02
C ALA A 39 5.04 6.55 -0.06
N PHE A 40 5.85 6.30 -1.09
CA PHE A 40 6.60 5.04 -1.24
C PHE A 40 7.62 4.85 -0.12
N THR A 41 8.42 5.89 0.16
CA THR A 41 9.44 5.83 1.22
C THR A 41 8.79 5.77 2.60
N ASN A 42 7.73 6.54 2.85
CA ASN A 42 6.96 6.46 4.11
C ASN A 42 6.36 5.07 4.35
N LEU A 43 5.82 4.44 3.30
CA LEU A 43 5.26 3.09 3.39
C LEU A 43 6.33 2.08 3.77
N LEU A 44 7.47 2.08 3.08
CA LEU A 44 8.56 1.14 3.35
C LEU A 44 9.16 1.36 4.75
N ALA A 45 9.29 2.61 5.20
CA ALA A 45 9.83 2.94 6.52
C ALA A 45 8.99 2.40 7.68
N ARG A 46 7.74 1.99 7.41
CA ARG A 46 6.82 1.40 8.39
C ARG A 46 6.90 -0.12 8.47
N VAL A 47 7.67 -0.79 7.61
CA VAL A 47 7.78 -2.25 7.59
C VAL A 47 8.41 -2.75 8.90
N GLN A 48 7.64 -3.56 9.64
CA GLN A 48 8.04 -4.14 10.92
C GLN A 48 8.09 -5.67 10.87
N SER A 49 9.00 -6.26 11.63
CA SER A 49 9.00 -7.67 11.99
C SER A 49 7.82 -8.01 12.91
N VAL A 50 7.58 -9.30 13.11
CA VAL A 50 6.46 -9.81 13.93
C VAL A 50 6.55 -9.34 15.39
N ASP A 51 7.77 -9.18 15.92
CA ASP A 51 8.04 -8.62 17.26
C ASP A 51 7.93 -7.09 17.32
N GLY A 52 7.50 -6.43 16.23
CA GLY A 52 7.25 -4.99 16.18
C GLY A 52 8.50 -4.12 15.97
N LYS A 53 9.67 -4.73 15.75
CA LYS A 53 10.87 -3.97 15.37
C LYS A 53 10.78 -3.53 13.92
N TYR A 54 11.27 -2.34 13.63
CA TYR A 54 11.30 -1.84 12.25
C TYR A 54 12.49 -2.43 11.50
N TYR A 55 12.26 -2.93 10.29
CA TYR A 55 13.32 -3.49 9.46
C TYR A 55 14.31 -2.42 9.00
N TYR A 56 13.80 -1.25 8.60
CA TYR A 56 14.62 -0.22 7.95
C TYR A 56 14.89 0.99 8.86
N THR A 57 16.13 1.47 8.80
CA THR A 57 16.56 2.72 9.42
C THR A 57 16.36 3.90 8.46
N TYR A 58 16.64 3.68 7.18
CA TYR A 58 16.45 4.65 6.11
C TYR A 58 15.71 3.99 4.95
N THR A 59 14.94 4.80 4.24
CA THR A 59 14.31 4.39 3.00
C THR A 59 14.50 5.48 1.95
N LEU A 60 14.89 5.08 0.75
CA LEU A 60 15.18 6.00 -0.36
C LEU A 60 14.36 5.58 -1.57
N PHE A 61 13.95 6.55 -2.38
CA PHE A 61 13.45 6.26 -3.73
C PHE A 61 14.43 6.83 -4.74
N GLU A 62 14.96 5.93 -5.57
CA GLU A 62 15.87 6.20 -6.66
C GLU A 62 15.08 6.13 -7.97
N LEU A 63 14.88 7.29 -8.61
CA LEU A 63 14.15 7.40 -9.87
C LEU A 63 15.07 7.09 -11.05
N PHE A 64 14.56 6.30 -11.99
CA PHE A 64 15.14 6.13 -13.31
C PHE A 64 14.59 7.19 -14.28
N SER A 65 15.47 8.00 -14.86
CA SER A 65 15.10 9.05 -15.84
C SER A 65 16.18 9.25 -16.88
N GLY A 66 15.87 8.99 -18.15
CA GLY A 66 16.85 9.02 -19.24
C GLY A 66 17.84 7.88 -19.10
N ARG A 67 19.13 8.24 -18.99
CA ARG A 67 20.22 7.29 -18.65
C ARG A 67 20.73 7.44 -17.22
N ASN A 68 19.99 8.16 -16.39
CA ASN A 68 20.44 8.52 -15.06
C ASN A 68 19.52 7.97 -13.98
N LEU A 69 20.14 7.65 -12.86
CA LEU A 69 19.50 7.37 -11.59
C LEU A 69 19.70 8.54 -10.65
N GLN A 70 18.62 8.94 -9.99
CA GLN A 70 18.65 10.04 -9.02
C GLN A 70 17.82 9.70 -7.80
N ILE A 71 18.36 9.98 -6.62
CA ILE A 71 17.59 9.87 -5.38
C ILE A 71 16.69 11.08 -5.27
N VAL A 72 15.39 10.83 -5.21
CA VAL A 72 14.36 11.87 -5.26
C VAL A 72 13.52 11.94 -3.99
N SER A 73 13.62 10.92 -3.13
CA SER A 73 12.96 10.91 -1.83
C SER A 73 13.82 10.16 -0.83
N LEU A 74 13.85 10.66 0.40
CA LEU A 74 14.58 10.05 1.50
C LEU A 74 13.82 10.25 2.80
N VAL A 75 13.67 9.15 3.53
CA VAL A 75 13.07 9.14 4.85
C VAL A 75 14.02 8.45 5.82
N ASN A 76 14.36 9.15 6.90
CA ASN A 76 15.07 8.58 8.03
C ASN A 76 14.06 8.36 9.16
N ARG A 77 14.00 7.16 9.73
CA ARG A 77 13.07 6.84 10.83
C ARG A 77 13.21 7.77 12.03
N ARG A 78 14.44 8.14 12.42
CA ARG A 78 14.68 9.11 13.51
C ARG A 78 14.22 10.51 13.13
N ALA A 79 14.29 10.87 11.84
CA ALA A 79 13.74 12.12 11.34
C ALA A 79 12.21 12.11 11.33
N MET A 80 11.53 11.03 10.94
CA MET A 80 10.06 10.94 11.04
C MET A 80 9.56 11.12 12.47
N LEU A 81 10.20 10.47 13.44
CA LEU A 81 9.85 10.64 14.87
C LEU A 81 10.09 12.08 15.37
N ARG A 82 11.04 12.82 14.78
CA ARG A 82 11.32 14.23 15.08
C ARG A 82 10.39 15.19 14.32
N MET A 83 9.99 14.87 13.09
CA MET A 83 9.01 15.60 12.28
C MET A 83 7.62 15.51 12.90
N ALA A 84 7.23 14.35 13.44
CA ALA A 84 6.03 14.20 14.25
C ALA A 84 6.04 15.08 15.52
N LYS A 85 7.22 15.56 15.94
CA LYS A 85 7.44 16.52 17.03
C LYS A 85 7.73 17.95 16.53
N GLY A 86 7.49 18.25 15.25
CA GLY A 86 7.64 19.59 14.67
C GLY A 86 9.05 19.98 14.19
N ASN A 87 10.04 19.09 14.28
CA ASN A 87 11.43 19.38 13.87
C ASN A 87 11.80 18.66 12.57
N THR A 88 11.74 19.38 11.44
CA THR A 88 12.19 18.87 10.13
C THR A 88 13.71 19.02 9.98
N PRO A 89 14.48 17.93 9.79
CA PRO A 89 15.93 18.05 9.65
C PRO A 89 16.31 18.63 8.28
N GLY A 90 16.76 19.89 8.23
CA GLY A 90 17.21 20.55 7.00
C GLY A 90 18.35 19.83 6.25
N TYR A 91 19.11 18.98 6.94
CA TYR A 91 20.20 18.20 6.35
C TYR A 91 19.72 17.25 5.24
N LEU A 92 18.53 16.63 5.36
CA LEU A 92 18.07 15.66 4.36
C LEU A 92 17.78 16.31 3.01
N LYS A 93 17.26 17.54 3.03
CA LYS A 93 16.99 18.33 1.82
C LYS A 93 18.30 18.77 1.15
N GLN A 94 19.25 19.29 1.93
CA GLN A 94 20.58 19.64 1.41
C GLN A 94 21.32 18.45 0.79
N VAL A 95 21.17 17.25 1.36
CA VAL A 95 21.80 16.04 0.81
C VAL A 95 21.10 15.56 -0.48
N LEU A 96 19.78 15.72 -0.61
CA LEU A 96 19.07 15.44 -1.87
C LEU A 96 19.46 16.44 -2.97
N ASP A 97 19.59 17.72 -2.62
CA ASP A 97 19.98 18.78 -3.56
C ASP A 97 21.44 18.63 -4.06
N THR A 98 22.28 17.90 -3.33
CA THR A 98 23.69 17.62 -3.65
C THR A 98 23.94 16.19 -4.13
N ALA A 99 22.91 15.33 -4.15
CA ALA A 99 23.05 13.95 -4.60
C ALA A 99 23.40 13.89 -6.09
N GLN A 100 24.56 13.29 -6.38
CA GLN A 100 24.99 13.07 -7.76
C GLN A 100 24.07 12.09 -8.48
N LYS A 101 24.02 12.17 -9.82
CA LYS A 101 23.33 11.19 -10.65
C LYS A 101 24.28 10.04 -10.96
N ALA A 102 23.79 8.80 -10.97
CA ALA A 102 24.55 7.66 -11.49
C ALA A 102 24.06 7.28 -12.88
N SER A 103 24.97 6.81 -13.73
CA SER A 103 24.61 6.25 -15.03
C SER A 103 24.06 4.84 -14.85
N VAL A 104 23.03 4.48 -15.61
CA VAL A 104 22.59 3.08 -15.72
C VAL A 104 23.55 2.24 -16.57
N ASP A 105 24.37 2.87 -17.40
CA ASP A 105 25.34 2.19 -18.27
C ASP A 105 26.63 1.77 -17.52
N GLU A 106 26.73 2.06 -16.22
CA GLU A 106 27.90 1.76 -15.41
C GLU A 106 27.97 0.27 -15.07
N LYS A 107 29.00 -0.43 -15.56
CA LYS A 107 29.17 -1.88 -15.32
C LYS A 107 29.32 -2.19 -13.83
N GLY A 108 28.60 -3.22 -13.36
CA GLY A 108 28.61 -3.64 -11.95
C GLY A 108 27.73 -2.79 -11.05
N ASN A 109 27.02 -1.78 -11.57
CA ASN A 109 26.05 -1.01 -10.84
C ASN A 109 24.83 -1.88 -10.47
N ILE A 110 24.67 -2.18 -9.18
CA ILE A 110 23.57 -3.02 -8.68
C ILE A 110 22.20 -2.40 -8.98
N SER A 111 22.07 -1.07 -8.91
CA SER A 111 20.81 -0.41 -9.29
C SER A 111 20.50 -0.62 -10.77
N ALA A 112 21.49 -0.52 -11.65
CA ALA A 112 21.29 -0.81 -13.07
C ALA A 112 20.84 -2.26 -13.27
N HIS A 113 21.52 -3.23 -12.66
CA HIS A 113 21.17 -4.64 -12.74
C HIS A 113 19.72 -4.94 -12.32
N ILE A 114 19.26 -4.33 -11.21
CA ILE A 114 17.86 -4.45 -10.76
C ILE A 114 16.89 -3.94 -11.83
N LEU A 115 17.18 -2.79 -12.43
CA LEU A 115 16.31 -2.17 -13.45
C LEU A 115 16.30 -2.96 -14.75
N HIS A 116 17.45 -3.51 -15.17
CA HIS A 116 17.55 -4.39 -16.33
C HIS A 116 16.74 -5.66 -16.12
N THR A 117 16.91 -6.32 -14.97
CA THR A 117 16.15 -7.53 -14.61
C THR A 117 14.64 -7.24 -14.58
N ALA A 118 14.23 -6.12 -14.00
CA ALA A 118 12.82 -5.71 -13.97
C ALA A 118 12.27 -5.42 -15.38
N SER A 119 13.08 -4.79 -16.25
CA SER A 119 12.67 -4.51 -17.62
C SER A 119 12.53 -5.77 -18.45
N LEU A 120 13.42 -6.74 -18.28
CA LEU A 120 13.32 -8.07 -18.90
C LEU A 120 12.08 -8.83 -18.43
N ALA A 121 11.76 -8.78 -17.13
CA ALA A 121 10.55 -9.39 -16.61
C ALA A 121 9.31 -8.80 -17.30
N LEU A 122 9.22 -7.48 -17.40
CA LEU A 122 8.12 -6.79 -18.10
C LEU A 122 8.04 -7.12 -19.60
N LEU A 123 9.18 -7.24 -20.29
CA LEU A 123 9.22 -7.59 -21.72
C LEU A 123 8.72 -9.01 -21.99
N ASN A 124 8.96 -9.92 -21.04
CA ASN A 124 8.52 -11.31 -21.12
C ASN A 124 7.10 -11.53 -20.53
N ASP A 125 6.38 -10.46 -20.21
CA ASP A 125 5.09 -10.48 -19.50
C ASP A 125 5.15 -11.36 -18.22
N ASP A 126 6.28 -11.31 -17.51
CA ASP A 126 6.51 -11.99 -16.23
C ASP A 126 6.13 -11.06 -15.06
N ASP A 127 5.12 -11.46 -14.29
CA ASP A 127 4.60 -10.76 -13.11
C ASP A 127 5.52 -10.87 -11.87
N SER A 128 6.75 -11.35 -12.05
CA SER A 128 7.74 -11.48 -10.98
C SER A 128 8.17 -10.12 -10.43
N THR A 129 8.00 -9.94 -9.13
CA THR A 129 8.54 -8.76 -8.43
C THR A 129 10.06 -8.93 -8.24
N ILE A 130 10.84 -7.98 -8.74
CA ILE A 130 12.29 -7.96 -8.57
C ILE A 130 12.67 -7.32 -7.23
N ILE A 131 13.27 -8.12 -6.35
CA ILE A 131 13.71 -7.73 -5.00
C ILE A 131 15.13 -8.24 -4.79
N GLU A 132 16.05 -7.33 -4.53
CA GLU A 132 17.46 -7.64 -4.30
C GLU A 132 17.89 -7.32 -2.87
N PHE A 133 18.74 -8.17 -2.30
CA PHE A 133 19.30 -8.00 -0.96
C PHE A 133 20.82 -7.85 -1.03
N VAL A 134 21.28 -6.62 -0.78
CA VAL A 134 22.69 -6.26 -0.86
C VAL A 134 23.31 -6.27 0.53
N ASP A 135 24.44 -6.95 0.69
CA ASP A 135 25.29 -6.81 1.89
C ASP A 135 26.08 -5.51 1.79
N LEU A 136 25.92 -4.61 2.76
CA LEU A 136 26.55 -3.29 2.74
C LEU A 136 27.97 -3.28 3.33
N GLU A 137 28.43 -4.41 3.88
CA GLU A 137 29.83 -4.55 4.26
C GLU A 137 30.72 -4.70 3.02
N ASN A 138 30.22 -5.38 1.98
CA ASN A 138 30.84 -5.34 0.67
C ASN A 138 30.23 -4.17 -0.13
N ARG A 139 31.00 -3.09 -0.27
CA ARG A 139 30.54 -1.89 -1.01
C ARG A 139 30.69 -1.99 -2.52
N GLU A 140 31.19 -3.12 -3.02
CA GLU A 140 31.38 -3.37 -4.43
C GLU A 140 30.04 -3.30 -5.19
N GLY A 141 30.03 -2.59 -6.32
CA GLY A 141 28.84 -2.41 -7.16
C GLY A 141 27.77 -1.47 -6.62
N LEU A 142 27.92 -0.91 -5.41
CA LEU A 142 27.02 0.12 -4.90
C LEU A 142 27.28 1.45 -5.64
N PRO A 143 26.24 2.06 -6.24
CA PRO A 143 26.37 3.37 -6.86
C PRO A 143 26.94 4.43 -5.94
N ALA A 144 27.84 5.26 -6.48
CA ALA A 144 28.53 6.30 -5.72
C ALA A 144 27.56 7.29 -5.03
N HIS A 145 26.42 7.57 -5.65
CA HIS A 145 25.42 8.49 -5.08
C HIS A 145 24.58 7.87 -3.95
N LEU A 146 24.57 6.55 -3.77
CA LEU A 146 23.96 5.89 -2.60
C LEU A 146 24.89 5.90 -1.38
N LEU A 147 26.21 5.92 -1.59
CA LEU A 147 27.22 5.83 -0.51
C LEU A 147 27.08 6.90 0.59
N PRO A 148 26.76 8.18 0.33
CA PRO A 148 26.59 9.20 1.37
C PRO A 148 25.51 8.87 2.41
N PHE A 149 24.54 8.03 2.04
CA PHE A 149 23.42 7.63 2.89
C PHE A 149 23.71 6.36 3.69
N ILE A 150 24.75 5.61 3.31
CA ILE A 150 25.14 4.36 3.95
C ILE A 150 26.16 4.65 5.06
N ARG A 151 25.75 4.41 6.31
CA ARG A 151 26.59 4.59 7.50
C ARG A 151 27.35 3.32 7.85
N PRO A 152 28.50 3.40 8.54
CA PRO A 152 29.33 2.22 8.87
C PRO A 152 28.60 1.12 9.67
N PHE A 153 27.58 1.48 10.45
CA PHE A 153 26.79 0.51 11.22
C PHE A 153 25.70 -0.19 10.39
N MET A 154 25.47 0.23 9.14
CA MET A 154 24.49 -0.39 8.26
C MET A 154 25.04 -1.67 7.67
N LYS A 155 24.17 -2.67 7.51
CA LYS A 155 24.57 -4.04 7.17
C LYS A 155 23.89 -4.57 5.93
N THR A 156 22.66 -4.15 5.64
CA THR A 156 21.91 -4.71 4.52
C THR A 156 21.07 -3.63 3.86
N ALA A 157 21.00 -3.64 2.53
CA ALA A 157 20.02 -2.89 1.76
C ALA A 157 19.09 -3.85 1.02
N THR A 158 17.82 -3.49 0.94
CA THR A 158 16.82 -4.20 0.14
C THR A 158 16.35 -3.26 -0.96
N GLY A 159 16.57 -3.62 -2.22
CA GLY A 159 16.10 -2.87 -3.38
C GLY A 159 14.85 -3.51 -3.94
N LEU A 160 13.75 -2.75 -4.03
CA LEU A 160 12.51 -3.19 -4.67
C LEU A 160 12.31 -2.38 -5.95
N ALA A 161 12.29 -3.04 -7.12
CA ALA A 161 11.95 -2.36 -8.37
C ALA A 161 10.48 -1.93 -8.35
N ILE A 162 10.20 -0.66 -8.65
CA ILE A 162 8.84 -0.13 -8.78
C ILE A 162 8.51 0.02 -10.27
N THR A 163 7.39 -0.55 -10.67
CA THR A 163 6.91 -0.57 -12.05
C THR A 163 5.48 -0.06 -12.15
N THR A 164 5.09 0.44 -13.32
CA THR A 164 3.71 0.83 -13.65
C THR A 164 3.41 0.42 -15.09
N GLY A 165 2.40 -0.42 -15.30
CA GLY A 165 2.14 -1.03 -16.60
C GLY A 165 3.42 -1.71 -17.13
N LYS A 166 3.83 -1.32 -18.34
CA LYS A 166 5.06 -1.84 -18.99
C LYS A 166 6.30 -0.96 -18.80
N GLN A 167 6.36 -0.14 -17.75
CA GLN A 167 7.50 0.76 -17.49
C GLN A 167 8.11 0.54 -16.10
N VAL A 168 9.44 0.58 -16.03
CA VAL A 168 10.19 0.61 -14.77
C VAL A 168 10.39 2.06 -14.35
N LEU A 169 10.01 2.39 -13.12
CA LEU A 169 10.06 3.75 -12.59
C LEU A 169 11.35 4.02 -11.82
N GLY A 170 11.86 3.03 -11.11
CA GLY A 170 12.99 3.21 -10.21
C GLY A 170 13.05 2.14 -9.13
N ILE A 171 13.86 2.38 -8.12
CA ILE A 171 14.12 1.44 -7.03
C ILE A 171 13.75 2.08 -5.69
N LEU A 172 12.94 1.36 -4.93
CA LEU A 172 12.63 1.67 -3.54
C LEU A 172 13.60 0.91 -2.64
N TRP A 173 14.54 1.64 -2.04
CA TRP A 173 15.58 1.10 -1.18
C TRP A 173 15.17 1.15 0.28
N GLY A 174 15.35 0.05 0.99
CA GLY A 174 15.27 -0.04 2.45
C GLY A 174 16.61 -0.42 3.04
N VAL A 175 17.18 0.42 3.90
CA VAL A 175 18.52 0.22 4.49
C VAL A 175 18.41 -0.13 5.97
N SER A 176 19.00 -1.26 6.36
CA SER A 176 18.96 -1.82 7.70
C SER A 176 20.33 -1.81 8.40
N ALA A 177 20.30 -1.68 9.72
CA ALA A 177 21.44 -1.90 10.60
C ALA A 177 21.64 -3.39 10.96
N PHE A 178 20.68 -4.24 10.60
CA PHE A 178 20.69 -5.66 10.95
C PHE A 178 20.94 -6.50 9.70
N ARG A 179 21.62 -7.63 9.89
CA ARG A 179 21.68 -8.67 8.87
C ARG A 179 20.40 -9.48 8.93
N LEU A 180 19.79 -9.68 7.77
CA LEU A 180 18.60 -10.50 7.63
C LEU A 180 18.99 -11.96 7.40
N ASN A 181 18.48 -12.85 8.24
CA ASN A 181 18.63 -14.29 8.04
C ASN A 181 17.75 -14.79 6.87
N ARG A 182 17.90 -16.07 6.49
CA ARG A 182 17.21 -16.63 5.32
C ARG A 182 15.68 -16.61 5.46
N GLU A 183 15.16 -16.84 6.66
CA GLU A 183 13.72 -16.85 6.92
C GLU A 183 13.13 -15.43 6.87
N GLU A 184 13.82 -14.45 7.49
CA GLU A 184 13.46 -13.03 7.44
C GLU A 184 13.48 -12.50 6.01
N ARG A 185 14.49 -12.87 5.21
CA ARG A 185 14.55 -12.51 3.78
C ARG A 185 13.35 -13.06 3.02
N LYS A 186 13.03 -14.34 3.20
CA LYS A 186 11.88 -14.97 2.54
C LYS A 186 10.57 -14.29 2.90
N GLU A 187 10.34 -14.05 4.20
CA GLU A 187 9.14 -13.35 4.67
C GLU A 187 9.05 -11.94 4.09
N LEU A 188 10.16 -11.20 4.11
CA LEU A 188 10.22 -9.84 3.60
C LEU A 188 9.99 -9.81 2.08
N THR A 189 10.52 -10.77 1.31
CA THR A 189 10.24 -10.91 -0.12
C THR A 189 8.74 -11.02 -0.38
N GLU A 190 8.04 -11.93 0.30
CA GLU A 190 6.59 -12.13 0.08
C GLU A 190 5.77 -10.88 0.41
N ARG A 191 6.17 -10.13 1.46
CA ARG A 191 5.55 -8.86 1.85
C ARG A 191 5.82 -7.76 0.82
N LEU A 192 7.06 -7.60 0.39
CA LEU A 192 7.46 -6.58 -0.59
C LEU A 192 6.85 -6.85 -1.97
N SER A 193 6.71 -8.11 -2.39
CA SER A 193 5.96 -8.46 -3.60
C SER A 193 4.50 -8.02 -3.52
N SER A 194 3.88 -8.17 -2.35
CA SER A 194 2.49 -7.72 -2.13
C SER A 194 2.38 -6.18 -2.17
N VAL A 195 3.37 -5.49 -1.60
CA VAL A 195 3.48 -4.02 -1.65
C VAL A 195 3.67 -3.52 -3.07
N HIS A 196 4.60 -4.12 -3.82
CA HIS A 196 4.86 -3.80 -5.22
C HIS A 196 3.58 -3.91 -6.06
N LYS A 197 2.90 -5.06 -6.02
CA LYS A 197 1.64 -5.28 -6.75
C LYS A 197 0.60 -4.22 -6.40
N ALA A 198 0.43 -3.92 -5.11
CA ALA A 198 -0.52 -2.89 -4.67
C ALA A 198 -0.17 -1.49 -5.19
N ILE A 199 1.10 -1.10 -5.17
CA ILE A 199 1.57 0.18 -5.71
C ILE A 199 1.34 0.22 -7.22
N SER A 200 1.78 -0.80 -7.96
CA SER A 200 1.66 -0.86 -9.42
C SER A 200 0.20 -0.76 -9.87
N THR A 201 -0.71 -1.52 -9.24
CA THR A 201 -2.16 -1.42 -9.54
C THR A 201 -2.73 -0.03 -9.26
N ILE A 202 -2.35 0.61 -8.14
CA ILE A 202 -2.82 1.97 -7.84
C ILE A 202 -2.32 2.95 -8.90
N LEU A 203 -1.05 2.87 -9.27
CA LEU A 203 -0.48 3.77 -10.28
C LEU A 203 -1.17 3.59 -11.64
N GLU A 204 -1.44 2.36 -12.07
CA GLU A 204 -2.13 2.08 -13.34
C GLU A 204 -3.57 2.62 -13.37
N VAL A 205 -4.34 2.37 -12.30
CA VAL A 205 -5.74 2.79 -12.22
C VAL A 205 -5.85 4.31 -12.10
N GLU A 206 -5.08 4.91 -11.19
CA GLU A 206 -5.24 6.33 -10.84
C GLU A 206 -4.59 7.27 -11.86
N ASN A 207 -3.51 6.85 -12.54
CA ASN A 207 -2.93 7.60 -13.66
C ASN A 207 -3.94 7.74 -14.83
N SER A 208 -4.91 6.83 -14.92
CA SER A 208 -5.95 6.83 -15.96
C SER A 208 -7.21 7.61 -15.57
N ALA A 209 -7.42 7.88 -14.27
CA ALA A 209 -8.69 8.36 -13.72
C ALA A 209 -8.68 9.85 -13.32
N GLY A 210 -7.55 10.56 -13.46
CA GLY A 210 -7.44 11.99 -13.12
C GLY A 210 -7.60 12.30 -11.63
N SER A 211 -7.28 11.34 -10.76
CA SER A 211 -7.43 11.50 -9.31
C SER A 211 -6.39 12.46 -8.71
N GLU A 212 -6.79 13.13 -7.62
CA GLU A 212 -5.94 14.05 -6.88
C GLU A 212 -4.72 13.33 -6.26
N PRO A 213 -3.47 13.77 -6.54
CA PRO A 213 -2.26 13.11 -6.05
C PRO A 213 -2.20 12.90 -4.54
N ARG A 214 -2.79 13.82 -3.77
CA ARG A 214 -2.83 13.74 -2.30
C ARG A 214 -3.61 12.53 -1.80
N ASP A 215 -4.70 12.18 -2.46
CA ASP A 215 -5.54 11.04 -2.06
C ASP A 215 -4.91 9.70 -2.49
N ILE A 216 -4.21 9.70 -3.63
CA ILE A 216 -3.41 8.57 -4.10
C ILE A 216 -2.26 8.31 -3.13
N ALA A 217 -1.51 9.35 -2.73
CA ALA A 217 -0.43 9.25 -1.75
C ALA A 217 -0.93 8.64 -0.42
N ARG A 218 -2.07 9.10 0.09
CA ARG A 218 -2.71 8.53 1.28
C ARG A 218 -3.11 7.06 1.08
N THR A 219 -3.56 6.69 -0.11
CA THR A 219 -3.93 5.30 -0.41
C THR A 219 -2.69 4.40 -0.38
N ILE A 220 -1.60 4.84 -1.00
CA ILE A 220 -0.30 4.17 -0.97
C ILE A 220 0.21 4.00 0.46
N GLU A 221 0.20 5.06 1.27
CA GLU A 221 0.66 5.01 2.68
C GLU A 221 -0.19 4.07 3.55
N ASN A 222 -1.42 3.77 3.14
CA ASN A 222 -2.33 2.87 3.86
C ASN A 222 -2.32 1.43 3.32
N ILE A 223 -1.46 1.11 2.36
CA ILE A 223 -1.26 -0.26 1.89
C ILE A 223 -0.89 -1.17 3.08
N ASP A 224 -1.48 -2.37 3.09
CA ASP A 224 -1.12 -3.37 4.08
C ASP A 224 0.22 -4.02 3.75
N ILE A 225 1.25 -3.67 4.52
CA ILE A 225 2.59 -4.25 4.38
C ILE A 225 2.77 -5.57 5.15
N TYR A 226 1.73 -6.00 5.88
CA TYR A 226 1.77 -7.18 6.74
C TYR A 226 0.99 -8.37 6.19
N SER A 227 0.43 -8.22 4.99
CA SER A 227 -0.48 -9.19 4.41
C SER A 227 -0.15 -9.46 2.95
N ARG A 228 -0.27 -10.72 2.56
CA ARG A 228 -0.30 -11.16 1.17
C ARG A 228 -1.73 -11.26 0.70
N TYR A 229 -2.03 -10.59 -0.41
CA TYR A 229 -3.32 -10.77 -1.08
C TYR A 229 -3.25 -11.97 -2.02
N GLU A 230 -4.22 -12.87 -1.87
CA GLU A 230 -4.32 -14.09 -2.68
C GLU A 230 -5.34 -13.93 -3.81
N LYS A 231 -6.47 -13.27 -3.52
CA LYS A 231 -7.53 -13.02 -4.49
C LYS A 231 -8.18 -11.67 -4.26
N VAL A 232 -8.48 -10.97 -5.35
CA VAL A 232 -9.28 -9.73 -5.36
C VAL A 232 -10.37 -9.92 -6.40
N PHE A 233 -11.63 -9.67 -6.03
CA PHE A 233 -12.75 -9.72 -6.96
C PHE A 233 -13.83 -8.73 -6.56
N SER A 234 -14.55 -8.22 -7.55
CA SER A 234 -15.74 -7.40 -7.36
C SER A 234 -16.97 -8.29 -7.37
N ILE A 235 -17.94 -7.97 -6.53
CA ILE A 235 -19.26 -8.60 -6.58
C ILE A 235 -20.14 -7.67 -7.41
N ASP A 236 -20.52 -8.11 -8.61
CA ASP A 236 -21.45 -7.36 -9.45
C ASP A 236 -22.83 -7.40 -8.80
N ILE A 237 -23.28 -6.23 -8.36
CA ILE A 237 -24.64 -6.01 -7.87
C ILE A 237 -25.35 -5.18 -8.93
N PRO A 238 -26.44 -5.69 -9.53
CA PRO A 238 -27.23 -4.92 -10.49
C PRO A 238 -27.56 -3.55 -9.93
N TYR A 239 -27.34 -2.49 -10.73
CA TYR A 239 -27.63 -1.09 -10.38
C TYR A 239 -26.74 -0.46 -9.30
N SER A 240 -25.67 -1.12 -8.83
CA SER A 240 -24.69 -0.50 -7.93
C SER A 240 -23.60 0.23 -8.71
N THR A 241 -23.46 1.54 -8.46
CA THR A 241 -22.38 2.37 -9.00
C THR A 241 -21.03 2.12 -8.30
N CYS A 242 -21.03 1.40 -7.17
CA CYS A 242 -19.85 1.16 -6.33
C CYS A 242 -19.91 -0.28 -5.76
N PRO A 243 -19.72 -1.31 -6.61
CA PRO A 243 -19.85 -2.71 -6.20
C PRO A 243 -18.86 -3.07 -5.07
N PRO A 244 -19.24 -3.95 -4.14
CA PRO A 244 -18.34 -4.40 -3.10
C PRO A 244 -17.11 -5.10 -3.69
N ARG A 245 -15.92 -4.72 -3.21
CA ARG A 245 -14.67 -5.42 -3.54
C ARG A 245 -14.29 -6.33 -2.38
N THR A 246 -14.04 -7.59 -2.70
CA THR A 246 -13.60 -8.60 -1.75
C THR A 246 -12.12 -8.88 -1.96
N VAL A 247 -11.36 -8.86 -0.86
CA VAL A 247 -9.96 -9.25 -0.80
C VAL A 247 -9.83 -10.44 0.12
N VAL A 248 -9.27 -11.54 -0.38
CA VAL A 248 -8.88 -12.69 0.42
C VAL A 248 -7.36 -12.72 0.48
N GLY A 249 -6.81 -12.93 1.67
CA GLY A 249 -5.37 -12.91 1.87
C GLY A 249 -4.92 -13.61 3.15
N TYR A 250 -3.61 -13.59 3.37
CA TYR A 250 -2.96 -14.09 4.56
C TYR A 250 -2.19 -12.96 5.24
N SER A 251 -2.42 -12.74 6.53
CA SER A 251 -1.67 -11.78 7.33
C SER A 251 -0.54 -12.49 8.06
N TYR A 252 0.70 -12.09 7.77
CA TYR A 252 1.90 -12.61 8.44
C TYR A 252 1.95 -12.18 9.90
N ARG A 253 1.55 -10.93 10.19
CA ARG A 253 1.53 -10.37 11.54
C ARG A 253 0.65 -11.16 12.52
N TYR A 254 -0.48 -11.67 12.04
CA TYR A 254 -1.45 -12.41 12.87
C TYR A 254 -1.46 -13.92 12.58
N ALA A 255 -0.59 -14.37 11.68
CA ALA A 255 -0.53 -15.75 11.17
C ALA A 255 -1.92 -16.29 10.81
N CYS A 256 -2.67 -15.57 9.96
CA CYS A 256 -4.04 -15.96 9.64
C CYS A 256 -4.50 -15.60 8.23
N LYS A 257 -5.34 -16.46 7.66
CA LYS A 257 -6.14 -16.08 6.50
C LYS A 257 -7.28 -15.15 6.91
N PHE A 258 -7.59 -14.22 6.02
CA PHE A 258 -8.65 -13.25 6.20
C PHE A 258 -9.39 -12.97 4.90
N ARG A 259 -10.58 -12.42 5.07
CA ARG A 259 -11.40 -11.80 4.03
C ARG A 259 -11.73 -10.37 4.45
N THR A 260 -11.54 -9.43 3.55
CA THR A 260 -11.98 -8.04 3.71
C THR A 260 -12.95 -7.71 2.60
N ASP A 261 -14.11 -7.16 2.95
CA ASP A 261 -15.10 -6.73 1.97
C ASP A 261 -15.29 -5.21 2.12
N THR A 262 -15.15 -4.46 1.04
CA THR A 262 -15.31 -3.01 1.05
C THR A 262 -16.62 -2.61 0.39
N ASN A 263 -17.17 -1.45 0.77
CA ASN A 263 -18.26 -0.77 0.07
C ASN A 263 -19.61 -1.49 0.13
N PHE A 264 -20.01 -1.95 1.30
CA PHE A 264 -21.44 -2.16 1.55
C PHE A 264 -22.12 -0.80 1.69
N VAL A 265 -22.63 -0.29 0.57
CA VAL A 265 -23.31 1.01 0.51
C VAL A 265 -24.75 0.82 0.98
N ILE A 266 -25.12 1.52 2.04
CA ILE A 266 -26.45 1.51 2.62
C ILE A 266 -27.06 2.89 2.37
N PRO A 267 -28.06 3.00 1.48
CA PRO A 267 -28.64 4.29 1.13
C PRO A 267 -29.39 4.90 2.31
N THR A 268 -29.40 6.23 2.33
CA THR A 268 -30.07 7.09 3.31
C THR A 268 -30.82 8.20 2.57
N ARG A 269 -31.49 9.10 3.27
CA ARG A 269 -32.31 10.17 2.70
C ARG A 269 -31.50 11.10 1.80
N LYS A 270 -32.22 11.74 0.87
CA LYS A 270 -31.69 12.77 -0.04
C LYS A 270 -30.50 12.30 -0.89
N GLY A 271 -30.41 10.99 -1.16
CA GLY A 271 -29.33 10.42 -1.98
C GLY A 271 -27.98 10.27 -1.26
N PHE A 272 -27.92 10.54 0.04
CA PHE A 272 -26.74 10.18 0.84
C PHE A 272 -26.70 8.67 1.09
N ALA A 273 -25.53 8.16 1.48
CA ALA A 273 -25.39 6.78 1.93
C ALA A 273 -24.32 6.68 3.01
N VAL A 274 -24.32 5.57 3.75
CA VAL A 274 -23.20 5.13 4.58
C VAL A 274 -22.52 3.93 3.93
N SER A 275 -21.22 3.75 4.18
CA SER A 275 -20.45 2.67 3.55
C SER A 275 -19.70 1.85 4.59
N LEU A 276 -20.02 0.56 4.69
CA LEU A 276 -19.31 -0.35 5.58
C LEU A 276 -18.16 -1.07 4.88
N LYS A 277 -17.11 -1.32 5.65
CA LYS A 277 -16.04 -2.26 5.31
C LYS A 277 -15.96 -3.33 6.38
N ARG A 278 -15.98 -4.60 5.97
CA ARG A 278 -15.92 -5.78 6.84
C ARG A 278 -14.51 -6.35 6.84
N TYR A 279 -14.06 -6.77 8.03
CA TYR A 279 -12.85 -7.56 8.26
C TYR A 279 -13.27 -8.87 8.93
N LEU A 280 -12.96 -9.98 8.28
CA LEU A 280 -13.39 -11.31 8.67
C LEU A 280 -12.18 -12.26 8.74
N PRO A 281 -11.86 -12.86 9.91
CA PRO A 281 -10.87 -13.93 9.99
C PRO A 281 -11.43 -15.24 9.43
N GLU A 282 -10.56 -16.12 8.93
CA GLU A 282 -10.95 -17.48 8.47
C GLU A 282 -11.66 -18.29 9.56
N LYS A 283 -11.22 -18.16 10.81
CA LYS A 283 -11.81 -18.83 11.98
C LYS A 283 -12.24 -17.77 13.00
N PRO A 284 -13.51 -17.30 12.97
CA PRO A 284 -14.03 -16.40 13.99
C PRO A 284 -14.14 -17.14 15.33
N ALA A 285 -13.56 -16.59 16.39
CA ALA A 285 -13.64 -17.18 17.73
C ALA A 285 -14.98 -16.85 18.40
N ASN A 286 -15.56 -15.68 18.07
CA ASN A 286 -16.80 -15.20 18.64
C ASN A 286 -17.84 -15.00 17.53
N LYS A 287 -18.39 -16.11 17.02
CA LYS A 287 -19.34 -16.12 15.87
C LYS A 287 -20.60 -15.28 16.11
N ASN A 288 -20.97 -15.07 17.38
CA ASN A 288 -22.18 -14.36 17.76
C ASN A 288 -21.92 -12.91 18.19
N THR A 289 -20.70 -12.37 18.03
CA THR A 289 -20.44 -10.96 18.37
C THR A 289 -19.79 -10.23 17.21
N ILE A 290 -20.44 -9.15 16.75
CA ILE A 290 -19.97 -8.29 15.67
C ILE A 290 -19.58 -6.94 16.26
N LEU A 291 -18.40 -6.45 15.87
CA LEU A 291 -17.91 -5.14 16.27
C LEU A 291 -18.22 -4.11 15.19
N LEU A 292 -18.90 -3.03 15.52
CA LEU A 292 -19.07 -1.87 14.64
C LEU A 292 -18.18 -0.73 15.13
N MET A 293 -17.20 -0.34 14.31
CA MET A 293 -16.26 0.73 14.61
C MET A 293 -16.63 2.02 13.87
N ILE A 294 -16.80 3.09 14.64
CA ILE A 294 -17.28 4.39 14.17
C ILE A 294 -16.17 5.43 14.35
N PRO A 295 -15.62 6.00 13.25
CA PRO A 295 -14.58 7.01 13.34
C PRO A 295 -15.10 8.29 14.00
N GLY A 296 -14.19 9.19 14.39
CA GLY A 296 -14.56 10.50 14.95
C GLY A 296 -15.17 11.45 13.91
N PHE A 297 -15.60 12.64 14.36
CA PHE A 297 -16.01 13.71 13.44
C PHE A 297 -14.90 14.07 12.46
N PHE A 298 -15.28 14.36 11.22
CA PHE A 298 -14.37 14.71 10.13
C PHE A 298 -13.33 13.64 9.76
N CYS A 299 -13.48 12.43 10.30
CA CYS A 299 -12.59 11.30 10.00
C CYS A 299 -13.29 10.33 9.04
N ASN A 300 -12.50 9.65 8.21
CA ASN A 300 -12.95 8.49 7.45
C ASN A 300 -12.76 7.20 8.26
N ARG A 301 -13.31 6.10 7.78
CA ARG A 301 -13.18 4.75 8.37
C ARG A 301 -11.73 4.28 8.41
N GLY A 302 -10.86 4.84 7.58
CA GLY A 302 -9.42 4.56 7.53
C GLY A 302 -8.73 4.76 8.88
N LEU A 303 -9.19 5.73 9.69
CA LEU A 303 -8.70 5.96 11.05
C LEU A 303 -8.80 4.71 11.94
N MET A 304 -9.83 3.89 11.75
CA MET A 304 -10.10 2.69 12.54
C MET A 304 -9.46 1.42 11.97
N SER A 305 -8.81 1.49 10.80
CA SER A 305 -8.35 0.31 10.07
C SER A 305 -7.36 -0.56 10.85
N ILE A 306 -6.42 0.04 11.57
CA ILE A 306 -5.42 -0.69 12.38
C ILE A 306 -6.12 -1.43 13.53
N LEU A 307 -6.97 -0.74 14.28
CA LEU A 307 -7.73 -1.35 15.38
C LEU A 307 -8.67 -2.44 14.85
N ALA A 308 -9.32 -2.21 13.71
CA ALA A 308 -10.21 -3.18 13.08
C ALA A 308 -9.48 -4.47 12.70
N ARG A 309 -8.26 -4.35 12.15
CA ARG A 309 -7.41 -5.51 11.85
C ARG A 309 -6.96 -6.24 13.12
N GLU A 310 -6.57 -5.53 14.17
CA GLU A 310 -6.22 -6.15 15.46
C GLU A 310 -7.42 -6.94 16.02
N MET A 311 -8.60 -6.32 16.10
CA MET A 311 -9.80 -7.01 16.60
C MET A 311 -10.22 -8.18 15.72
N ALA A 312 -10.13 -8.04 14.40
CA ALA A 312 -10.53 -9.10 13.49
C ALA A 312 -9.53 -10.24 13.41
N PHE A 313 -8.24 -9.96 13.32
CA PHE A 313 -7.24 -10.95 12.94
C PHE A 313 -6.50 -11.51 14.17
N ARG A 314 -6.25 -10.69 15.20
CA ARG A 314 -5.68 -11.17 16.48
C ARG A 314 -6.76 -11.78 17.36
N TYR A 315 -7.84 -11.04 17.60
CA TYR A 315 -8.89 -11.44 18.54
C TYR A 315 -10.07 -12.18 17.89
N ARG A 316 -10.02 -12.36 16.56
CA ARG A 316 -10.95 -13.22 15.80
C ARG A 316 -12.42 -12.79 15.86
N TYR A 317 -12.68 -11.48 15.93
CA TYR A 317 -14.03 -10.90 15.81
C TYR A 317 -14.41 -10.59 14.36
N THR A 318 -15.68 -10.73 14.00
CA THR A 318 -16.18 -10.08 12.78
C THR A 318 -16.27 -8.58 13.05
N THR A 319 -15.52 -7.77 12.29
CA THR A 319 -15.40 -6.33 12.55
C THR A 319 -15.83 -5.52 11.33
N PHE A 320 -16.64 -4.49 11.55
CA PHE A 320 -17.02 -3.50 10.55
C PHE A 320 -16.43 -2.14 10.91
N THR A 321 -16.00 -1.39 9.90
CA THR A 321 -15.70 0.04 10.02
C THR A 321 -16.63 0.83 9.11
N MET A 322 -17.20 1.90 9.62
CA MET A 322 -18.20 2.70 8.89
C MET A 322 -17.60 4.00 8.34
N ASP A 323 -17.76 4.21 7.04
CA ASP A 323 -17.70 5.53 6.42
C ASP A 323 -19.09 6.16 6.46
N LEU A 324 -19.09 7.45 6.80
CA LEU A 324 -20.28 8.21 7.14
C LEU A 324 -20.80 8.94 5.92
N ARG A 325 -22.05 9.42 5.99
CA ARG A 325 -22.59 10.28 4.94
C ARG A 325 -21.62 11.42 4.61
N GLY A 326 -21.45 11.64 3.32
CA GLY A 326 -20.59 12.66 2.77
C GLY A 326 -19.07 12.54 3.02
N ARG A 327 -18.55 11.33 3.30
CA ARG A 327 -17.10 11.13 3.50
C ARG A 327 -16.37 10.49 2.32
N SER A 328 -17.09 9.97 1.36
CA SER A 328 -16.57 9.34 0.14
C SER A 328 -17.51 9.60 -1.04
N LYS A 329 -16.99 9.42 -2.26
CA LYS A 329 -17.80 9.48 -3.50
C LYS A 329 -19.01 8.54 -3.45
N CYS A 330 -18.89 7.38 -2.79
CA CYS A 330 -20.00 6.41 -2.66
C CYS A 330 -20.98 6.74 -1.51
N THR A 331 -20.82 7.88 -0.82
CA THR A 331 -21.67 8.31 0.31
C THR A 331 -22.24 9.72 0.15
N MET A 332 -21.93 10.38 -0.98
CA MET A 332 -22.45 11.69 -1.37
C MET A 332 -23.53 11.51 -2.44
N PRO A 333 -24.58 12.36 -2.46
CA PRO A 333 -25.48 12.44 -3.59
C PRO A 333 -24.77 12.98 -4.83
N GLU A 334 -25.29 12.66 -6.03
CA GLU A 334 -24.74 13.13 -7.31
C GLU A 334 -24.84 14.66 -7.48
N SER A 335 -25.78 15.32 -6.80
CA SER A 335 -25.92 16.78 -6.77
C SER A 335 -25.45 17.35 -5.42
N SER A 336 -24.65 18.41 -5.46
CA SER A 336 -23.83 18.92 -4.35
C SER A 336 -24.58 19.64 -3.21
N ARG A 337 -25.80 19.23 -2.84
CA ARG A 337 -26.55 19.87 -1.76
C ARG A 337 -26.10 19.34 -0.39
N GLU A 338 -25.31 20.15 0.31
CA GLU A 338 -24.81 19.93 1.68
C GLU A 338 -25.90 20.14 2.77
N ASP A 339 -27.14 19.74 2.52
CA ASP A 339 -28.23 19.90 3.51
C ASP A 339 -28.31 18.70 4.46
N TRP A 340 -27.21 18.42 5.17
CA TRP A 340 -27.17 17.44 6.25
C TRP A 340 -26.44 18.00 7.49
N ASN A 341 -26.84 17.52 8.66
CA ASN A 341 -26.24 17.89 9.94
C ASN A 341 -25.98 16.66 10.82
N VAL A 342 -25.48 16.89 12.03
CA VAL A 342 -25.15 15.81 12.96
C VAL A 342 -26.37 14.99 13.36
N ASP A 343 -27.54 15.61 13.44
CA ASP A 343 -28.78 14.93 13.83
C ASP A 343 -29.19 13.92 12.77
N ASP A 344 -28.95 14.17 11.48
CA ASP A 344 -29.20 13.16 10.47
C ASP A 344 -28.30 11.92 10.67
N TYR A 345 -27.07 12.11 11.11
CA TYR A 345 -26.22 10.96 11.44
C TYR A 345 -26.74 10.18 12.66
N ILE A 346 -27.20 10.90 13.70
CA ILE A 346 -27.72 10.28 14.91
C ILE A 346 -29.03 9.55 14.58
N MET A 347 -30.01 10.27 14.06
CA MET A 347 -31.39 9.84 13.90
C MET A 347 -31.63 8.89 12.71
N GLU A 348 -30.71 8.85 11.74
CA GLU A 348 -30.90 8.08 10.52
C GLU A 348 -29.73 7.14 10.20
N ASP A 349 -28.51 7.67 9.97
CA ASP A 349 -27.39 6.85 9.49
C ASP A 349 -27.09 5.67 10.41
N PHE A 350 -26.99 5.95 11.71
CA PHE A 350 -26.62 4.96 12.69
C PHE A 350 -27.73 3.90 12.89
N PRO A 351 -29.03 4.26 13.05
CA PRO A 351 -30.12 3.30 13.08
C PRO A 351 -30.23 2.43 11.82
N ILE A 352 -30.19 3.03 10.62
CA ILE A 352 -30.27 2.29 9.35
C ILE A 352 -29.10 1.30 9.22
N THR A 353 -27.90 1.71 9.62
CA THR A 353 -26.73 0.83 9.65
C THR A 353 -26.96 -0.37 10.58
N LEU A 354 -27.50 -0.11 11.77
CA LEU A 354 -27.73 -1.16 12.77
C LEU A 354 -28.82 -2.13 12.30
N ASP A 355 -29.90 -1.64 11.69
CA ASP A 355 -30.98 -2.45 11.14
C ASP A 355 -30.51 -3.30 9.96
N TRP A 356 -29.67 -2.72 9.08
CA TRP A 356 -29.01 -3.49 8.03
C TRP A 356 -28.16 -4.61 8.62
N LEU A 357 -27.33 -4.31 9.64
CA LEU A 357 -26.49 -5.30 10.31
C LEU A 357 -27.33 -6.40 10.98
N LYS A 358 -28.42 -6.06 11.66
CA LYS A 358 -29.35 -7.04 12.27
C LYS A 358 -30.00 -7.92 11.21
N THR A 359 -30.36 -7.36 10.05
CA THR A 359 -30.92 -8.13 8.93
C THR A 359 -29.90 -9.12 8.36
N GLN A 360 -28.65 -8.70 8.20
CA GLN A 360 -27.58 -9.56 7.69
C GLN A 360 -27.11 -10.61 8.72
N TYR A 361 -27.24 -10.31 10.02
CA TYR A 361 -26.77 -11.15 11.12
C TYR A 361 -27.81 -11.23 12.25
N PRO A 362 -28.95 -11.92 12.04
CA PRO A 362 -30.11 -11.88 12.94
C PRO A 362 -29.83 -12.39 14.37
N ASN A 363 -28.85 -13.27 14.53
CA ASN A 363 -28.50 -13.88 15.82
C ASN A 363 -27.21 -13.30 16.45
N ALA A 364 -26.67 -12.22 15.87
CA ALA A 364 -25.46 -11.60 16.39
C ALA A 364 -25.77 -10.54 17.45
N ARG A 365 -24.90 -10.49 18.47
CA ARG A 365 -24.78 -9.37 19.39
C ARG A 365 -23.87 -8.33 18.76
N PHE A 366 -24.23 -7.05 18.90
CA PHE A 366 -23.44 -5.95 18.36
C PHE A 366 -22.76 -5.19 19.49
N ALA A 367 -21.44 -5.05 19.40
CA ALA A 367 -20.69 -4.15 20.27
C ALA A 367 -20.16 -2.99 19.43
N ILE A 368 -20.39 -1.77 19.89
CA ILE A 368 -20.08 -0.57 19.13
C ILE A 368 -18.91 0.16 19.77
N ILE A 369 -17.90 0.47 18.96
CA ILE A 369 -16.69 1.16 19.38
C ILE A 369 -16.64 2.48 18.60
N GLY A 370 -16.86 3.60 19.28
CA GLY A 370 -16.78 4.92 18.65
C GLY A 370 -15.67 5.77 19.23
N HIS A 371 -15.07 6.63 18.40
CA HIS A 371 -14.07 7.61 18.84
C HIS A 371 -14.68 8.99 19.08
N ARG A 372 -14.31 9.62 20.22
CA ARG A 372 -14.81 10.94 20.68
C ARG A 372 -16.35 10.99 20.71
N MET A 373 -16.94 12.09 20.26
CA MET A 373 -18.38 12.36 20.28
C MET A 373 -19.20 11.27 19.60
N ARG A 374 -18.66 10.59 18.59
CA ARG A 374 -19.36 9.47 17.92
C ARG A 374 -19.41 8.19 18.75
N GLY A 375 -18.55 8.05 19.76
CA GLY A 375 -18.68 7.01 20.80
C GLY A 375 -19.81 7.27 21.79
N MET A 376 -20.36 8.48 21.83
CA MET A 376 -21.53 8.79 22.66
C MET A 376 -22.85 8.44 21.97
N ILE A 377 -22.86 8.36 20.65
CA ILE A 377 -24.09 8.15 19.86
C ILE A 377 -24.75 6.80 20.17
N PRO A 378 -24.00 5.68 20.26
CA PRO A 378 -24.57 4.43 20.75
C PRO A 378 -25.28 4.55 22.10
N ARG A 379 -24.81 5.44 22.99
CA ARG A 379 -25.44 5.63 24.31
C ARG A 379 -26.85 6.20 24.21
N LEU A 380 -27.17 6.92 23.15
CA LEU A 380 -28.53 7.42 22.88
C LEU A 380 -29.52 6.28 22.57
N TYR A 381 -29.00 5.08 22.25
CA TYR A 381 -29.79 3.91 21.83
C TYR A 381 -29.69 2.73 22.80
N THR A 382 -28.91 2.84 23.89
CA THR A 382 -28.74 1.77 24.89
C THR A 382 -29.55 2.04 26.16
N GLY A 383 -30.76 2.59 25.99
CA GLY A 383 -31.74 2.81 27.07
C GLY A 383 -32.48 1.54 27.45
#